data_AF-A0A7W9KLG2-F1
#
_entry.id   AF-A0A7W9KLG2-F1
#
_cell.length_a   1.000
_cell.length_b   1.000
_cell.length_c   1.000
_cell.angle_alpha   90.00
_cell.angle_beta   90.00
_cell.angle_gamma   90.00
#
_symmetry.space_group_name_H-M   'P 1'
#
loop_
_entity.id
_entity.type
_entity.pdbx_description
1 polymer ?
#
loop_
_entity_poly.entity_id
_entity_poly.type
_entity_poly.pdbx_seq_one_letter_code
_entity_poly.pdbx_strand_id
1 'polypeptide(L)'
;MTDISGVVASVLTRYLTVLDECAKQVTGDPAALQRQAQRQADEATNLAAVSAEISSCAGKTDASWQGTAQRAFASAAGVLTKDIEDVTQQLKAEAQRLSMTAAAIQTTMSAMDTVRAEFLQYARVLVDEARTAATGSEQAFLNAAQQLGDSAVRSATALRQRLVDALTQLYGLKPETSEPAESSEKEDEGPGKVKVDFAQLKKGSLSWIGEEILDGRKRPRSVPSWFSNSGWYKLTEDGFSGTRAPKKDDTPFGDAELPEHASTGQKLWHSTDITLLKGEGVLGDESWGAKVGDNVDEAHLSVGPRATWDAAALVHGGEFRLDGKVQGTLADVGASGALTNGVVTAKGDVDAYVGGQLGGHLDGSTHGVAAHLDAFAGAKISGSAGVDVAGIGVGAKGELEAGIGAQFDGQATMDNGHIKVNFKVGAALGVGGSLGANIDIDLPKVWETASHYGHEAYESVSNTASQAARAIGSVW
;
A
#
# COMPACT_ATOMS: atom_id res chain seq x y z
N MET A 1 58.51 -27.82 -25.74
CA MET A 1 57.29 -27.57 -24.95
C MET A 1 57.14 -26.07 -24.86
N THR A 2 56.04 -25.56 -25.41
CA THR A 2 55.67 -24.15 -25.32
C THR A 2 54.61 -24.05 -24.24
N ASP A 3 54.86 -23.33 -23.15
CA ASP A 3 53.83 -23.10 -22.14
C ASP A 3 52.82 -22.07 -22.69
N ILE A 4 51.63 -22.55 -23.05
CA ILE A 4 50.53 -21.71 -23.55
C ILE A 4 49.38 -21.56 -22.54
N SER A 5 49.58 -22.05 -21.31
CA SER A 5 48.56 -22.01 -20.26
C SER A 5 48.06 -20.60 -19.97
N GLY A 6 48.95 -19.59 -20.04
CA GLY A 6 48.58 -18.19 -19.86
C GLY A 6 47.62 -17.65 -20.92
N VAL A 7 47.80 -18.04 -22.19
CA VAL A 7 46.90 -17.61 -23.28
C VAL A 7 45.54 -18.29 -23.13
N VAL A 8 45.53 -19.61 -22.89
CA VAL A 8 44.30 -20.39 -22.65
C VAL A 8 43.52 -19.84 -21.46
N ALA A 9 44.19 -19.57 -20.33
CA ALA A 9 43.58 -18.97 -19.15
C ALA A 9 42.94 -17.60 -19.47
N SER A 10 43.62 -16.74 -20.24
CA SER A 10 43.09 -15.43 -20.60
C SER A 10 41.79 -15.51 -21.42
N VAL A 11 41.67 -16.50 -22.32
CA VAL A 11 40.46 -16.74 -23.10
C VAL A 11 39.33 -17.21 -22.17
N LEU A 12 39.61 -18.18 -21.30
CA LEU A 12 38.63 -18.72 -20.36
C LEU A 12 38.13 -17.66 -19.37
N THR A 13 38.99 -16.75 -18.90
CA THR A 13 38.60 -15.63 -18.02
C THR A 13 37.61 -14.67 -18.71
N ARG A 14 37.76 -14.43 -20.02
CA ARG A 14 36.79 -13.60 -20.77
C ARG A 14 35.41 -14.26 -20.79
N TYR A 15 35.34 -15.57 -21.04
CA TYR A 15 34.07 -16.31 -20.99
C TYR A 15 33.47 -16.34 -19.58
N LEU A 16 34.29 -16.49 -18.54
CA LEU A 16 33.81 -16.42 -17.16
C LEU A 16 33.14 -15.06 -16.87
N THR A 17 33.70 -13.97 -17.39
CA THR A 17 33.10 -12.63 -17.24
C THR A 17 31.72 -12.55 -17.90
N VAL A 18 31.56 -13.17 -19.08
CA VAL A 18 30.26 -13.24 -19.77
C VAL A 18 29.26 -14.10 -18.99
N LEU A 19 29.71 -15.24 -18.43
CA LEU A 19 28.86 -16.09 -17.59
C LEU A 19 28.41 -15.36 -16.31
N ASP A 20 29.30 -14.61 -15.68
CA ASP A 20 28.98 -13.80 -14.50
C ASP A 20 27.94 -12.71 -14.86
N GLU A 21 28.03 -12.10 -16.04
CA GLU A 21 27.03 -11.14 -16.52
C GLU A 21 25.67 -11.79 -16.83
N CYS A 22 25.68 -12.99 -17.45
CA CYS A 22 24.46 -13.78 -17.63
C CYS A 22 23.83 -14.15 -16.29
N ALA A 23 24.63 -14.51 -15.28
CA ALA A 23 24.15 -14.83 -13.94
C ALA A 23 23.51 -13.61 -13.26
N LYS A 24 24.09 -12.41 -13.43
CA LYS A 24 23.49 -11.15 -12.95
C LYS A 24 22.12 -10.85 -13.58
N GLN A 25 21.87 -11.27 -14.81
CA GLN A 25 20.55 -11.10 -15.44
C GLN A 25 19.50 -12.08 -14.91
N VAL A 26 19.92 -13.15 -14.23
CA VAL A 26 19.06 -14.11 -13.54
C VAL A 26 19.11 -13.85 -12.03
N THR A 27 19.17 -12.58 -11.62
CA THR A 27 19.10 -12.21 -10.20
C THR A 27 17.68 -11.83 -9.79
N GLY A 28 17.31 -12.24 -8.59
CA GLY A 28 16.12 -11.79 -7.88
C GLY A 28 16.23 -12.20 -6.42
N ASP A 29 15.30 -11.75 -5.59
CA ASP A 29 15.17 -12.23 -4.21
C ASP A 29 13.98 -13.20 -4.14
N PRO A 30 14.18 -14.51 -4.40
CA PRO A 30 13.11 -15.49 -4.32
C PRO A 30 12.53 -15.58 -2.90
N ALA A 31 13.30 -15.25 -1.86
CA ALA A 31 12.80 -15.25 -0.49
C ALA A 31 11.88 -14.05 -0.21
N ALA A 32 12.16 -12.87 -0.77
CA ALA A 32 11.22 -11.74 -0.73
C ALA A 32 9.91 -12.07 -1.46
N LEU A 33 9.99 -12.68 -2.64
CA LEU A 33 8.80 -13.11 -3.40
C LEU A 33 7.98 -14.16 -2.63
N GLN A 34 8.62 -15.14 -1.99
CA GLN A 34 7.94 -16.12 -1.14
C GLN A 34 7.29 -15.48 0.08
N ARG A 35 7.97 -14.52 0.74
CA ARG A 35 7.38 -13.76 1.86
C ARG A 35 6.15 -12.98 1.41
N GLN A 36 6.20 -12.35 0.24
CA GLN A 36 5.04 -11.63 -0.30
C GLN A 36 3.90 -12.58 -0.67
N ALA A 37 4.21 -13.73 -1.29
CA ALA A 37 3.22 -14.77 -1.58
C ALA A 37 2.52 -15.25 -0.29
N GLN A 38 3.28 -15.48 0.78
CA GLN A 38 2.72 -15.90 2.06
C GLN A 38 1.81 -14.82 2.65
N ARG A 39 2.23 -13.55 2.64
CA ARG A 39 1.38 -12.43 3.12
C ARG A 39 0.04 -12.37 2.39
N GLN A 40 0.04 -12.53 1.06
CA GLN A 40 -1.20 -12.54 0.28
C GLN A 40 -2.09 -13.75 0.57
N ALA A 41 -1.49 -14.92 0.81
CA ALA A 41 -2.23 -16.12 1.21
C ALA A 41 -2.86 -15.98 2.61
N ASP A 42 -2.14 -15.35 3.55
CA ASP A 42 -2.63 -15.08 4.90
C ASP A 42 -3.79 -14.08 4.85
N GLU A 43 -3.65 -12.99 4.07
CA GLU A 43 -4.72 -11.99 3.88
C GLU A 43 -5.97 -12.61 3.25
N ALA A 44 -5.80 -13.45 2.23
CA ALA A 44 -6.91 -14.20 1.64
C ALA A 44 -7.61 -15.11 2.66
N THR A 45 -6.88 -15.68 3.62
CA THR A 45 -7.44 -16.51 4.68
C THR A 45 -8.25 -15.66 5.68
N ASN A 46 -7.76 -14.48 6.02
CA ASN A 46 -8.45 -13.52 6.88
C ASN A 46 -9.76 -13.04 6.24
N LEU A 47 -9.72 -12.64 4.96
CA LEU A 47 -10.92 -12.22 4.21
C LEU A 47 -11.95 -13.34 4.09
N ALA A 48 -11.51 -14.58 3.88
CA ALA A 48 -12.42 -15.73 3.86
C ALA A 48 -13.13 -15.93 5.21
N ALA A 49 -12.42 -15.71 6.33
CA ALA A 49 -13.02 -15.78 7.66
C ALA A 49 -14.07 -14.67 7.87
N VAL A 50 -13.76 -13.43 7.49
CA VAL A 50 -14.71 -12.30 7.55
C VAL A 50 -15.95 -12.58 6.70
N SER A 51 -15.77 -13.10 5.48
CA SER A 51 -16.88 -13.48 4.60
C SER A 51 -17.80 -14.53 5.23
N ALA A 52 -17.21 -15.54 5.87
CA ALA A 52 -17.94 -16.58 6.59
C ALA A 52 -18.70 -16.04 7.82
N GLU A 53 -18.13 -15.08 8.55
CA GLU A 53 -18.79 -14.41 9.67
C GLU A 53 -20.00 -13.59 9.19
N ILE A 54 -19.86 -12.80 8.12
CA ILE A 54 -20.96 -12.03 7.51
C ILE A 54 -22.09 -12.97 7.08
N SER A 55 -21.75 -14.06 6.37
CA SER A 55 -22.75 -15.05 5.94
C SER A 55 -23.43 -15.74 7.12
N SER A 56 -22.68 -16.03 8.19
CA SER A 56 -23.21 -16.63 9.43
C SER A 56 -24.16 -15.68 10.16
N CYS A 57 -23.80 -14.39 10.28
CA CYS A 57 -24.67 -13.35 10.85
C CYS A 57 -25.95 -13.17 10.03
N ALA A 58 -25.87 -13.18 8.70
CA ALA A 58 -27.03 -13.11 7.81
C ALA A 58 -27.94 -14.34 7.96
N GLY A 59 -27.37 -15.53 8.18
CA GLY A 59 -28.13 -16.77 8.39
C GLY A 59 -28.74 -16.92 9.79
N LYS A 60 -28.16 -16.28 10.81
CA LYS A 60 -28.56 -16.38 12.23
C LYS A 60 -29.48 -15.24 12.69
N THR A 61 -30.04 -14.44 11.78
CA THR A 61 -30.99 -13.39 12.18
C THR A 61 -32.14 -14.00 12.99
N ASP A 62 -32.41 -13.42 14.16
CA ASP A 62 -33.43 -13.89 15.10
C ASP A 62 -34.75 -14.15 14.37
N ALA A 63 -35.43 -15.26 14.68
CA ALA A 63 -36.69 -15.64 14.05
C ALA A 63 -37.79 -14.56 14.21
N SER A 64 -37.65 -13.64 15.17
CA SER A 64 -38.51 -12.48 15.38
C SER A 64 -38.25 -11.33 14.39
N TRP A 65 -37.08 -11.26 13.75
CA TRP A 65 -36.76 -10.25 12.74
C TRP A 65 -37.10 -10.78 11.34
N GLN A 66 -38.34 -10.57 10.92
CA GLN A 66 -38.82 -10.93 9.58
C GLN A 66 -39.33 -9.71 8.83
N GLY A 67 -39.32 -9.76 7.50
CA GLY A 67 -39.93 -8.74 6.65
C GLY A 67 -39.06 -8.29 5.49
N THR A 68 -39.35 -7.11 4.95
CA THR A 68 -38.59 -6.52 3.84
C THR A 68 -37.19 -6.06 4.27
N ALA A 69 -37.05 -5.53 5.49
CA ALA A 69 -35.76 -5.09 6.03
C ALA A 69 -34.77 -6.27 6.21
N GLN A 70 -35.20 -7.38 6.79
CA GLN A 70 -34.35 -8.56 6.97
C GLN A 70 -33.94 -9.18 5.62
N ARG A 71 -34.85 -9.24 4.64
CA ARG A 71 -34.51 -9.67 3.27
C ARG A 71 -33.51 -8.75 2.58
N ALA A 72 -33.66 -7.43 2.74
CA ALA A 72 -32.73 -6.45 2.19
C ALA A 72 -31.33 -6.60 2.82
N PHE A 73 -31.25 -6.78 4.14
CA PHE A 73 -30.00 -7.07 4.84
C PHE A 73 -29.35 -8.37 4.35
N ALA A 74 -30.09 -9.48 4.31
CA ALA A 74 -29.56 -10.76 3.84
C ALA A 74 -29.09 -10.67 2.38
N SER A 75 -29.81 -9.94 1.52
CA SER A 75 -29.38 -9.70 0.14
C SER A 75 -28.10 -8.88 0.05
N ALA A 76 -27.98 -7.80 0.83
CA ALA A 76 -26.78 -6.96 0.85
C ALA A 76 -25.56 -7.73 1.40
N ALA A 77 -25.76 -8.50 2.47
CA ALA A 77 -24.74 -9.39 3.02
C ALA A 77 -24.28 -10.43 1.97
N GLY A 78 -25.22 -11.02 1.22
CA GLY A 78 -24.88 -11.97 0.15
C GLY A 78 -24.04 -11.36 -0.98
N VAL A 79 -24.33 -10.11 -1.38
CA VAL A 79 -23.50 -9.39 -2.37
C VAL A 79 -22.11 -9.12 -1.81
N LEU A 80 -22.01 -8.60 -0.58
CA LEU A 80 -20.72 -8.32 0.05
C LEU A 80 -19.87 -9.59 0.26
N THR A 81 -20.46 -10.68 0.72
CA THR A 81 -19.80 -12.00 0.85
C THR A 81 -19.23 -12.45 -0.49
N LYS A 82 -20.00 -12.30 -1.57
CA LYS A 82 -19.54 -12.63 -2.92
C LYS A 82 -18.37 -11.77 -3.37
N ASP A 83 -18.44 -10.46 -3.17
CA ASP A 83 -17.34 -9.55 -3.53
C ASP A 83 -16.06 -9.87 -2.75
N ILE A 84 -16.17 -10.19 -1.45
CA ILE A 84 -15.02 -10.62 -0.62
C ILE A 84 -14.46 -11.97 -1.10
N GLU A 85 -15.33 -12.91 -1.49
CA GLU A 85 -14.91 -14.19 -2.05
C GLU A 85 -14.15 -14.01 -3.37
N ASP A 86 -14.61 -13.13 -4.26
CA ASP A 86 -13.94 -12.82 -5.52
C ASP A 86 -12.53 -12.22 -5.28
N VAL A 87 -12.39 -11.26 -4.36
CA VAL A 87 -11.08 -10.70 -3.95
C VAL A 87 -10.20 -11.77 -3.30
N THR A 88 -10.76 -12.64 -2.46
CA THR A 88 -10.05 -13.77 -1.83
C THR A 88 -9.47 -14.70 -2.89
N GLN A 89 -10.22 -15.02 -3.95
CA GLN A 89 -9.71 -15.84 -5.05
C GLN A 89 -8.60 -15.14 -5.82
N GLN A 90 -8.70 -13.82 -6.03
CA GLN A 90 -7.66 -13.04 -6.69
C GLN A 90 -6.35 -13.05 -5.89
N LEU A 91 -6.41 -12.81 -4.58
CA LEU A 91 -5.22 -12.85 -3.71
C LEU A 91 -4.58 -14.24 -3.68
N LYS A 92 -5.38 -15.32 -3.67
CA LYS A 92 -4.85 -16.69 -3.75
C LYS A 92 -4.14 -16.96 -5.08
N ALA A 93 -4.72 -16.49 -6.19
CA ALA A 93 -4.12 -16.64 -7.51
C ALA A 93 -2.80 -15.85 -7.62
N GLU A 94 -2.74 -14.65 -7.05
CA GLU A 94 -1.53 -13.82 -7.02
C GLU A 94 -0.44 -14.44 -6.13
N ALA A 95 -0.79 -14.89 -4.93
CA ALA A 95 0.11 -15.61 -4.03
C ALA A 95 0.73 -16.83 -4.73
N GLN A 96 -0.09 -17.62 -5.43
CA GLN A 96 0.38 -18.76 -6.21
C GLN A 96 1.35 -18.33 -7.32
N ARG A 97 1.03 -17.25 -8.06
CA ARG A 97 1.88 -16.73 -9.14
C ARG A 97 3.24 -16.25 -8.62
N LEU A 98 3.26 -15.53 -7.49
CA LEU A 98 4.50 -15.08 -6.85
C LEU A 98 5.35 -16.26 -6.36
N SER A 99 4.73 -17.28 -5.76
CA SER A 99 5.41 -18.50 -5.34
C SER A 99 6.04 -19.26 -6.51
N MET A 100 5.29 -19.41 -7.62
CA MET A 100 5.81 -20.02 -8.85
C MET A 100 6.95 -19.20 -9.47
N THR A 101 6.85 -17.87 -9.44
CA THR A 101 7.92 -16.95 -9.88
C THR A 101 9.19 -17.17 -9.07
N ALA A 102 9.09 -17.21 -7.75
CA ALA A 102 10.21 -17.46 -6.86
C ALA A 102 10.89 -18.81 -7.14
N ALA A 103 10.09 -19.87 -7.32
CA ALA A 103 10.60 -21.21 -7.65
C ALA A 103 11.33 -21.25 -9.01
N ALA A 104 10.80 -20.56 -10.03
CA ALA A 104 11.44 -20.46 -11.35
C ALA A 104 12.79 -19.74 -11.27
N ILE A 105 12.86 -18.61 -10.55
CA ILE A 105 14.11 -17.87 -10.31
C ILE A 105 15.12 -18.75 -9.57
N GLN A 106 14.72 -19.37 -8.46
CA GLN A 106 15.60 -20.21 -7.64
C GLN A 106 16.17 -21.41 -8.43
N THR A 107 15.33 -22.06 -9.25
CA THR A 107 15.74 -23.16 -10.12
C THR A 107 16.76 -22.69 -11.16
N THR A 108 16.53 -21.52 -11.77
CA THR A 108 17.42 -20.97 -12.80
C THR A 108 18.76 -20.53 -12.21
N MET A 109 18.76 -19.92 -11.02
CA MET A 109 19.99 -19.58 -10.28
C MET A 109 20.83 -20.82 -10.00
N SER A 110 20.21 -21.87 -9.45
CA SER A 110 20.89 -23.14 -9.14
C SER A 110 21.49 -23.81 -10.39
N ALA A 111 20.76 -23.74 -11.52
CA ALA A 111 21.25 -24.24 -12.80
C ALA A 111 22.41 -23.41 -13.36
N MET A 112 22.37 -22.08 -13.20
CA MET A 112 23.46 -21.18 -13.61
C MET A 112 24.74 -21.44 -12.79
N ASP A 113 24.60 -21.62 -11.48
CA ASP A 113 25.71 -21.99 -10.60
C ASP A 113 26.34 -23.33 -11.01
N THR A 114 25.52 -24.30 -11.43
CA THR A 114 25.99 -25.58 -11.95
C THR A 114 26.80 -25.40 -13.24
N VAL A 115 26.28 -24.65 -14.23
CA VAL A 115 26.99 -24.34 -15.49
C VAL A 115 28.33 -23.66 -15.20
N ARG A 116 28.35 -22.72 -14.25
CA ARG A 116 29.57 -22.00 -13.85
C ARG A 116 30.59 -22.93 -13.18
N ALA A 117 30.14 -23.81 -12.28
CA ALA A 117 31.01 -24.77 -11.60
C ALA A 117 31.64 -25.76 -12.59
N GLU A 118 30.84 -26.32 -13.51
CA GLU A 118 31.32 -27.22 -14.56
C GLU A 118 32.33 -26.51 -15.48
N PHE A 119 32.01 -25.28 -15.91
CA PHE A 119 32.93 -24.48 -16.74
C PHE A 119 34.28 -24.27 -16.03
N LEU A 120 34.28 -23.90 -14.75
CA LEU A 120 35.51 -23.71 -13.97
C LEU A 120 36.30 -25.01 -13.80
N GLN A 121 35.62 -26.14 -13.63
CA GLN A 121 36.27 -27.45 -13.52
C GLN A 121 36.98 -27.82 -14.84
N TYR A 122 36.28 -27.75 -15.97
CA TYR A 122 36.87 -28.05 -17.28
C TYR A 122 37.96 -27.04 -17.68
N ALA A 123 37.77 -25.77 -17.35
CA ALA A 123 38.76 -24.72 -17.57
C ALA A 123 40.09 -25.02 -16.85
N ARG A 124 40.03 -25.50 -15.59
CA ARG A 124 41.24 -25.89 -14.84
C ARG A 124 41.98 -27.05 -15.51
N VAL A 125 41.26 -28.11 -15.89
CA VAL A 125 41.85 -29.26 -16.60
C VAL A 125 42.54 -28.82 -17.88
N LEU A 126 41.87 -27.99 -18.69
CA LEU A 126 42.43 -27.50 -19.95
C LEU A 126 43.69 -26.64 -19.76
N VAL A 127 43.73 -25.81 -18.71
CA VAL A 127 44.91 -24.99 -18.38
C VAL A 127 46.08 -25.85 -17.90
N ASP A 128 45.82 -26.88 -17.09
CA ASP A 128 46.86 -27.79 -16.61
C ASP A 128 47.45 -28.64 -17.75
N GLU A 129 46.61 -29.14 -18.66
CA GLU A 129 47.06 -29.84 -19.87
C GLU A 129 47.89 -28.92 -20.78
N ALA A 130 47.47 -27.67 -20.96
CA ALA A 130 48.16 -26.67 -21.79
C ALA A 130 49.58 -26.33 -21.29
N ARG A 131 49.89 -26.52 -20.00
CA ARG A 131 51.26 -26.32 -19.47
C ARG A 131 52.26 -27.35 -20.01
N THR A 132 51.78 -28.55 -20.33
CA THR A 132 52.61 -29.68 -20.78
C THR A 132 52.46 -29.99 -22.27
N ALA A 133 51.84 -29.06 -23.00
CA ALA A 133 51.52 -29.19 -24.41
C ALA A 133 52.76 -29.38 -25.30
N ALA A 134 52.64 -30.27 -26.29
CA ALA A 134 53.65 -30.43 -27.34
C ALA A 134 53.70 -29.18 -28.22
N THR A 135 54.90 -28.82 -28.71
CA THR A 135 55.07 -27.70 -29.65
C THR A 135 54.22 -27.95 -30.90
N GLY A 136 53.46 -26.95 -31.36
CA GLY A 136 52.55 -27.06 -32.51
C GLY A 136 51.09 -27.41 -32.15
N SER A 137 50.77 -27.63 -30.87
CA SER A 137 49.39 -27.89 -30.40
C SER A 137 48.65 -26.63 -29.93
N GLU A 138 49.25 -25.45 -30.09
CA GLU A 138 48.73 -24.20 -29.51
C GLU A 138 47.32 -23.89 -30.01
N GLN A 139 47.10 -24.05 -31.32
CA GLN A 139 45.79 -23.81 -31.93
C GLN A 139 44.71 -24.79 -31.43
N ALA A 140 45.07 -26.03 -31.12
CA ALA A 140 44.11 -27.03 -30.64
C ALA A 140 43.57 -26.66 -29.25
N PHE A 141 44.44 -26.22 -28.35
CA PHE A 141 44.02 -25.75 -27.01
C PHE A 141 43.21 -24.45 -27.07
N LEU A 142 43.56 -23.52 -27.96
CA LEU A 142 42.76 -22.31 -28.17
C LEU A 142 41.35 -22.63 -28.70
N ASN A 143 41.25 -23.52 -29.67
CA ASN A 143 39.96 -23.98 -30.20
C ASN A 143 39.14 -24.70 -29.11
N ALA A 144 39.76 -25.55 -28.29
CA ALA A 144 39.09 -26.24 -27.19
C ALA A 144 38.57 -25.25 -26.13
N ALA A 145 39.36 -24.22 -25.79
CA ALA A 145 38.96 -23.18 -24.84
C ALA A 145 37.75 -22.37 -25.37
N GLN A 146 37.76 -22.01 -26.65
CA GLN A 146 36.64 -21.33 -27.31
C GLN A 146 35.38 -22.22 -27.33
N GLN A 147 35.51 -23.48 -27.71
CA GLN A 147 34.38 -24.42 -27.73
C GLN A 147 33.76 -24.62 -26.34
N LEU A 148 34.58 -24.74 -25.30
CA LEU A 148 34.13 -24.82 -23.92
C LEU A 148 33.37 -23.54 -23.51
N GLY A 149 33.94 -22.38 -23.79
CA GLY A 149 33.32 -21.07 -23.52
C GLY A 149 31.99 -20.88 -24.25
N ASP A 150 31.94 -21.14 -25.56
CA ASP A 150 30.75 -21.01 -26.37
C ASP A 150 29.65 -22.00 -25.97
N SER A 151 30.02 -23.19 -25.51
CA SER A 151 29.06 -24.16 -24.95
C SER A 151 28.44 -23.64 -23.65
N ALA A 152 29.27 -23.15 -22.72
CA ALA A 152 28.79 -22.62 -21.45
C ALA A 152 27.89 -21.38 -21.63
N VAL A 153 28.28 -20.44 -22.51
CA VAL A 153 27.47 -19.24 -22.80
C VAL A 153 26.13 -19.61 -23.45
N ARG A 154 26.10 -20.58 -24.36
CA ARG A 154 24.83 -21.07 -24.94
C ARG A 154 23.93 -21.68 -23.88
N SER A 155 24.46 -22.50 -22.98
CA SER A 155 23.70 -23.08 -21.86
C SER A 155 23.14 -22.00 -20.93
N ALA A 156 23.95 -21.03 -20.54
CA ALA A 156 23.53 -19.90 -19.71
C ALA A 156 22.42 -19.06 -20.40
N THR A 157 22.57 -18.78 -21.69
CA THR A 157 21.58 -18.05 -22.49
C THR A 157 20.25 -18.83 -22.58
N ALA A 158 20.32 -20.15 -22.76
CA ALA A 158 19.13 -21.00 -22.80
C ALA A 158 18.40 -21.04 -21.45
N LEU A 159 19.12 -21.05 -20.32
CA LEU A 159 18.52 -20.94 -18.99
C LEU A 159 17.81 -19.60 -18.79
N ARG A 160 18.43 -18.49 -19.21
CA ARG A 160 17.81 -17.16 -19.18
C ARG A 160 16.53 -17.13 -20.02
N GLN A 161 16.56 -17.69 -21.23
CA GLN A 161 15.38 -17.74 -22.09
C GLN A 161 14.25 -18.56 -21.45
N ARG A 162 14.55 -19.72 -20.86
CA ARG A 162 13.55 -20.53 -20.13
C ARG A 162 12.90 -19.76 -18.98
N LEU A 163 13.69 -18.94 -18.26
CA LEU A 163 13.13 -18.09 -17.21
C LEU A 163 12.19 -17.03 -17.82
N VAL A 164 12.60 -16.36 -18.90
CA VAL A 164 11.76 -15.39 -19.61
C VAL A 164 10.46 -16.04 -20.08
N ASP A 165 10.53 -17.22 -20.68
CA ASP A 165 9.35 -17.96 -21.16
C ASP A 165 8.42 -18.35 -20.00
N ALA A 166 8.98 -18.82 -18.88
CA ALA A 166 8.22 -19.17 -17.68
C ALA A 166 7.51 -17.94 -17.08
N LEU A 167 8.19 -16.79 -16.99
CA LEU A 167 7.59 -15.54 -16.52
C LEU A 167 6.52 -15.05 -17.49
N THR A 168 6.78 -15.11 -18.79
CA THR A 168 5.81 -14.74 -19.83
C THR A 168 4.53 -15.57 -19.72
N GLN A 169 4.67 -16.89 -19.52
CA GLN A 169 3.55 -17.80 -19.30
C GLN A 169 2.78 -17.50 -17.99
N LEU A 170 3.49 -17.20 -16.90
CA LEU A 170 2.88 -16.92 -15.59
C LEU A 170 2.08 -15.61 -15.56
N TYR A 171 2.55 -14.59 -16.27
CA TYR A 171 1.95 -13.26 -16.28
C TYR A 171 1.07 -12.99 -17.52
N GLY A 172 0.91 -13.98 -18.41
CA GLY A 172 0.10 -13.83 -19.61
C GLY A 172 0.61 -12.74 -20.55
N LEU A 173 1.90 -12.41 -20.49
CA LEU A 173 2.52 -11.45 -21.39
C LEU A 173 2.54 -12.09 -22.78
N LYS A 174 1.87 -11.48 -23.77
CA LYS A 174 2.01 -11.95 -25.15
C LYS A 174 3.41 -11.58 -25.64
N PRO A 175 4.17 -12.48 -26.29
CA PRO A 175 5.46 -12.13 -26.86
C PRO A 175 5.26 -11.04 -27.92
N GLU A 176 6.00 -9.93 -27.81
CA GLU A 176 5.92 -8.76 -28.71
C GLU A 176 6.14 -9.10 -30.18
N THR A 177 6.70 -10.27 -30.48
CA THR A 177 6.97 -10.76 -31.84
C THR A 177 5.82 -11.53 -32.48
N SER A 178 4.67 -11.68 -31.80
CA SER A 178 3.46 -12.14 -32.49
C SER A 178 2.98 -11.02 -33.42
N GLU A 179 3.20 -11.22 -34.73
CA GLU A 179 2.66 -10.35 -35.77
C GLU A 179 1.19 -10.00 -35.45
N PRO A 180 0.75 -8.74 -35.66
CA PRO A 180 -0.62 -8.37 -35.40
C PRO A 180 -1.50 -9.30 -36.23
N ALA A 181 -2.19 -10.21 -35.54
CA ALA A 181 -3.11 -11.12 -36.18
C ALA A 181 -4.22 -10.27 -36.81
N GLU A 182 -4.06 -9.95 -38.10
CA GLU A 182 -5.12 -9.42 -38.93
C GLU A 182 -6.27 -10.43 -38.86
N SER A 183 -7.47 -9.93 -38.57
CA SER A 183 -8.75 -10.65 -38.57
C SER A 183 -9.06 -11.53 -37.34
N SER A 184 -9.56 -10.90 -36.28
CA SER A 184 -10.98 -11.07 -35.89
C SER A 184 -11.34 -10.09 -34.77
N GLU A 185 -12.43 -9.34 -34.95
CA GLU A 185 -13.04 -8.44 -33.95
C GLU A 185 -13.72 -9.21 -32.81
N LYS A 186 -13.07 -10.25 -32.29
CA LYS A 186 -13.41 -10.79 -30.99
C LYS A 186 -12.29 -10.40 -30.05
N GLU A 187 -12.62 -9.47 -29.15
CA GLU A 187 -11.81 -9.15 -27.98
C GLU A 187 -11.64 -10.44 -27.16
N ASP A 188 -10.72 -11.32 -27.57
CA ASP A 188 -10.31 -12.46 -26.75
C ASP A 188 -9.50 -11.90 -25.59
N GLU A 189 -10.20 -11.79 -24.46
CA GLU A 189 -9.74 -11.46 -23.13
C GLU A 189 -8.51 -12.32 -22.79
N GLY A 190 -7.32 -11.71 -22.85
CA GLY A 190 -6.11 -12.37 -22.39
C GLY A 190 -6.23 -12.70 -20.89
N PRO A 191 -5.74 -13.87 -20.44
CA PRO A 191 -5.81 -14.28 -19.04
C PRO A 191 -4.92 -13.36 -18.22
N GLY A 192 -5.50 -12.30 -17.64
CA GLY A 192 -4.76 -11.33 -16.84
C GLY A 192 -5.41 -9.96 -16.71
N LYS A 193 -6.38 -9.60 -17.56
CA LYS A 193 -7.20 -8.39 -17.37
C LYS A 193 -8.57 -8.77 -16.84
N VAL A 194 -8.80 -8.59 -15.54
CA VAL A 194 -10.14 -8.74 -14.96
C VAL A 194 -10.79 -7.36 -14.90
N LYS A 195 -11.78 -7.13 -15.77
CA LYS A 195 -12.74 -6.03 -15.61
C LYS A 195 -13.73 -6.44 -14.51
N VAL A 196 -13.65 -5.82 -13.34
CA VAL A 196 -14.80 -5.78 -12.43
C VAL A 196 -15.69 -4.65 -12.95
N ASP A 197 -16.84 -5.01 -13.52
CA ASP A 197 -17.83 -4.03 -14.00
C ASP A 197 -18.59 -3.42 -12.81
N PHE A 198 -17.94 -2.46 -12.14
CA PHE A 198 -18.55 -1.68 -11.05
C PHE A 198 -19.76 -0.84 -11.50
N ALA A 199 -20.05 -0.73 -12.81
CA ALA A 199 -21.27 -0.08 -13.29
C ALA A 199 -22.52 -0.94 -13.01
N GLN A 200 -22.37 -2.27 -12.85
CA GLN A 200 -23.48 -3.15 -12.44
C GLN A 200 -23.80 -3.06 -10.94
N LEU A 201 -22.85 -2.58 -10.13
CA LEU A 201 -23.05 -2.25 -8.71
C LEU A 201 -23.82 -0.91 -8.50
N LYS A 202 -24.12 -0.16 -9.57
CA LYS A 202 -24.89 1.12 -9.50
C LYS A 202 -26.40 0.99 -9.67
N LYS A 203 -27.01 -0.21 -9.59
CA LYS A 203 -28.48 -0.32 -9.57
C LYS A 203 -29.05 -0.39 -8.16
N GLY A 204 -29.28 0.80 -7.60
CA GLY A 204 -30.19 0.99 -6.48
C GLY A 204 -29.96 2.31 -5.72
N SER A 205 -30.40 3.43 -6.27
CA SER A 205 -30.63 4.62 -5.44
C SER A 205 -31.73 4.28 -4.43
N LEU A 206 -31.41 4.34 -3.13
CA LEU A 206 -32.38 4.29 -2.05
C LEU A 206 -33.32 5.51 -2.15
N SER A 207 -34.38 5.38 -2.94
CA SER A 207 -35.51 6.30 -2.99
C SER A 207 -36.74 5.62 -2.38
N TRP A 208 -36.64 5.20 -1.12
CA TRP A 208 -37.82 4.91 -0.32
C TRP A 208 -37.77 5.81 0.92
N ILE A 209 -38.92 6.40 1.28
CA ILE A 209 -39.14 7.36 2.37
C ILE A 209 -38.78 8.83 2.05
N GLY A 210 -39.65 9.48 1.26
CA GLY A 210 -40.02 10.91 1.39
C GLY A 210 -38.98 12.00 1.13
N GLU A 211 -39.42 13.18 0.69
CA GLU A 211 -38.57 14.34 0.32
C GLU A 211 -38.01 15.14 1.53
N GLU A 212 -38.03 14.62 2.76
CA GLU A 212 -37.52 15.35 3.94
C GLU A 212 -36.13 14.86 4.37
N ILE A 213 -35.16 15.77 4.34
CA ILE A 213 -33.83 15.58 4.92
C ILE A 213 -33.97 15.49 6.44
N LEU A 214 -33.60 14.34 7.02
CA LEU A 214 -33.52 14.14 8.46
C LEU A 214 -32.28 14.85 9.03
N ASP A 215 -32.35 16.17 9.21
CA ASP A 215 -31.45 16.89 10.09
C ASP A 215 -31.94 16.66 11.54
N GLY A 216 -31.10 16.02 12.36
CA GLY A 216 -31.40 15.52 13.72
C GLY A 216 -31.81 16.58 14.76
N ARG A 217 -32.25 17.77 14.34
CA ARG A 217 -32.66 18.89 15.19
C ARG A 217 -34.17 19.12 15.27
N LYS A 218 -35.02 18.51 14.43
CA LYS A 218 -36.49 18.65 14.54
C LYS A 218 -37.26 17.37 14.21
N ARG A 219 -38.28 17.06 15.02
CA ARG A 219 -39.24 15.97 14.75
C ARG A 219 -40.17 16.33 13.57
N PRO A 220 -40.32 15.46 12.56
CA PRO A 220 -41.39 15.58 11.58
C PRO A 220 -42.76 15.47 12.25
N ARG A 221 -43.72 16.31 11.85
CA ARG A 221 -45.06 16.41 12.46
C ARG A 221 -46.01 15.27 12.08
N SER A 222 -45.56 14.32 11.26
CA SER A 222 -46.38 13.28 10.63
C SER A 222 -46.33 11.91 11.31
N VAL A 223 -45.60 11.74 12.42
CA VAL A 223 -45.40 10.42 13.07
C VAL A 223 -46.21 10.29 14.38
N PRO A 224 -46.89 9.15 14.63
CA PRO A 224 -47.67 8.95 15.86
C PRO A 224 -46.83 9.02 17.15
N SER A 225 -47.39 9.60 18.21
CA SER A 225 -46.67 9.93 19.45
C SER A 225 -46.11 8.74 20.25
N TRP A 226 -46.53 7.51 19.95
CA TRP A 226 -46.03 6.30 20.60
C TRP A 226 -44.73 5.77 19.97
N PHE A 227 -44.24 6.39 18.90
CA PHE A 227 -42.91 6.16 18.33
C PHE A 227 -41.81 6.99 19.03
N SER A 228 -41.90 7.16 20.35
CA SER A 228 -40.87 7.83 21.15
C SER A 228 -40.09 6.83 22.00
N ASN A 229 -38.76 6.87 21.92
CA ASN A 229 -37.76 6.11 22.68
C ASN A 229 -37.44 4.67 22.23
N SER A 230 -37.14 4.46 20.96
CA SER A 230 -36.35 3.29 20.54
C SER A 230 -35.02 3.74 19.96
N GLY A 231 -33.95 3.57 20.71
CA GLY A 231 -32.60 3.72 20.17
C GLY A 231 -31.66 4.26 21.21
N TRP A 232 -31.03 3.35 21.95
CA TRP A 232 -29.59 3.23 22.19
C TRP A 232 -29.41 1.83 22.80
N TYR A 233 -28.95 0.87 22.00
CA TYR A 233 -28.46 -0.41 22.50
C TYR A 233 -26.95 -0.34 22.52
N LYS A 234 -26.33 -0.68 23.65
CA LYS A 234 -24.88 -0.93 23.70
C LYS A 234 -24.63 -2.43 23.59
N LEU A 235 -23.59 -2.81 22.87
CA LEU A 235 -23.12 -4.18 22.82
C LEU A 235 -22.23 -4.45 24.04
N THR A 236 -22.51 -5.52 24.78
CA THR A 236 -21.72 -6.03 25.91
C THR A 236 -21.35 -7.50 25.67
N GLU A 237 -20.46 -8.09 26.47
CA GLU A 237 -20.06 -9.50 26.35
C GLU A 237 -21.25 -10.49 26.38
N ASP A 238 -22.37 -10.10 27.00
CA ASP A 238 -23.59 -10.93 27.07
C ASP A 238 -24.69 -10.54 26.05
N GLY A 239 -24.38 -9.68 25.07
CA GLY A 239 -25.31 -9.21 24.03
C GLY A 239 -25.75 -7.75 24.16
N PHE A 240 -26.79 -7.35 23.41
CA PHE A 240 -27.30 -5.98 23.37
C PHE A 240 -28.21 -5.67 24.57
N SER A 241 -27.89 -4.63 25.34
CA SER A 241 -28.75 -4.11 26.42
C SER A 241 -29.19 -2.67 26.16
N GLY A 242 -30.46 -2.37 26.44
CA GLY A 242 -31.05 -1.05 26.20
C GLY A 242 -30.94 -0.13 27.42
N THR A 243 -30.56 1.14 27.21
CA THR A 243 -30.46 2.15 28.28
C THR A 243 -31.35 3.38 28.01
N ARG A 244 -31.76 4.06 29.09
CA ARG A 244 -32.65 5.25 29.09
C ARG A 244 -31.82 6.54 28.96
N ALA A 245 -32.35 7.57 28.28
CA ALA A 245 -31.64 8.83 28.03
C ALA A 245 -31.25 9.60 29.32
N PRO A 246 -30.08 10.29 29.36
CA PRO A 246 -29.60 11.03 30.53
C PRO A 246 -30.35 12.35 30.77
N LYS A 247 -30.26 12.88 31.99
CA LYS A 247 -30.90 14.15 32.39
C LYS A 247 -30.03 15.36 32.02
N LYS A 248 -30.66 16.53 31.97
CA LYS A 248 -30.07 17.82 31.56
C LYS A 248 -28.86 18.25 32.39
N ASP A 249 -28.73 17.73 33.60
CA ASP A 249 -27.63 18.04 34.51
C ASP A 249 -26.36 17.19 34.23
N ASP A 250 -26.47 16.17 33.36
CA ASP A 250 -25.38 15.29 32.91
C ASP A 250 -24.79 15.74 31.55
N THR A 251 -25.04 16.99 31.14
CA THR A 251 -24.48 17.53 29.88
C THR A 251 -23.52 18.70 30.17
N PRO A 252 -22.33 18.73 29.55
CA PRO A 252 -21.21 19.59 29.96
C PRO A 252 -21.33 21.07 29.54
N PHE A 253 -22.53 21.65 29.50
CA PHE A 253 -22.75 23.05 29.07
C PHE A 253 -23.21 23.98 30.20
N GLY A 254 -22.76 23.74 31.44
CA GLY A 254 -22.96 24.65 32.58
C GLY A 254 -21.70 25.44 32.89
N ASP A 255 -21.78 26.76 32.68
CA ASP A 255 -21.00 27.87 33.24
C ASP A 255 -19.47 27.71 33.38
N ALA A 256 -18.74 28.36 32.45
CA ALA A 256 -17.29 28.51 32.48
C ALA A 256 -16.87 29.84 33.11
N GLU A 257 -16.02 29.80 34.14
CA GLU A 257 -15.11 30.88 34.54
C GLU A 257 -13.66 30.46 34.24
N LEU A 258 -12.87 31.38 33.67
CA LEU A 258 -11.41 31.34 33.41
C LEU A 258 -10.74 32.37 34.35
N PRO A 259 -9.38 32.48 34.52
CA PRO A 259 -8.20 31.77 33.96
C PRO A 259 -7.18 31.35 35.09
N GLU A 260 -5.90 30.91 34.93
CA GLU A 260 -4.70 31.64 34.47
C GLU A 260 -3.38 30.83 34.73
N HIS A 261 -2.42 30.92 33.78
CA HIS A 261 -0.93 30.89 33.91
C HIS A 261 -0.04 29.61 34.09
N ALA A 262 0.96 29.55 33.18
CA ALA A 262 2.41 29.26 33.38
C ALA A 262 2.86 27.80 33.61
N SER A 263 3.99 27.27 33.11
CA SER A 263 5.21 27.82 32.49
C SER A 263 6.17 26.68 32.06
N THR A 264 6.88 26.89 30.93
CA THR A 264 8.29 26.55 30.58
C THR A 264 9.04 25.37 31.23
N GLY A 265 9.74 24.57 30.41
CA GLY A 265 10.89 23.74 30.82
C GLY A 265 11.61 22.97 29.70
N GLN A 266 12.75 23.50 29.24
CA GLN A 266 13.68 23.02 28.19
C GLN A 266 14.28 21.59 28.36
N LYS A 267 14.69 20.96 27.23
CA LYS A 267 16.10 20.65 26.83
C LYS A 267 16.14 19.73 25.59
N LEU A 268 16.56 20.20 24.41
CA LEU A 268 17.95 20.20 23.87
C LEU A 268 18.63 18.83 23.81
N TRP A 269 18.49 18.13 22.68
CA TRP A 269 19.50 17.23 22.09
C TRP A 269 19.56 17.50 20.59
N HIS A 270 20.72 17.91 20.09
CA HIS A 270 20.99 18.03 18.66
C HIS A 270 21.23 16.62 18.09
N SER A 271 20.36 16.17 17.19
CA SER A 271 20.61 15.03 16.32
C SER A 271 21.17 15.53 14.99
N THR A 272 22.28 14.92 14.57
CA THR A 272 22.97 15.25 13.32
C THR A 272 22.34 14.42 12.20
N ASP A 273 21.80 15.07 11.19
CA ASP A 273 21.24 14.39 10.01
C ASP A 273 22.33 13.74 9.18
N ILE A 274 22.16 12.44 8.88
CA ILE A 274 22.98 11.73 7.90
C ILE A 274 22.10 11.42 6.69
N THR A 275 22.14 12.32 5.71
CA THR A 275 21.57 12.09 4.39
C THR A 275 22.46 11.12 3.63
N LEU A 276 21.97 9.91 3.33
CA LEU A 276 22.75 8.90 2.60
C LEU A 276 22.74 9.19 1.09
N LEU A 277 21.57 9.51 0.54
CA LEU A 277 21.39 10.04 -0.80
C LEU A 277 20.14 10.91 -0.81
N LYS A 278 20.25 12.13 -1.34
CA LYS A 278 19.11 12.96 -1.70
C LYS A 278 19.36 13.49 -3.11
N GLY A 279 18.47 13.16 -4.02
CA GLY A 279 18.49 13.65 -5.38
C GLY A 279 17.11 14.21 -5.70
N GLU A 280 17.08 15.49 -6.05
CA GLU A 280 15.91 16.13 -6.62
C GLU A 280 16.30 16.67 -7.99
N GLY A 281 15.40 16.58 -8.95
CA GLY A 281 15.69 17.13 -10.26
C GLY A 281 14.45 17.31 -11.11
N VAL A 282 14.57 18.26 -12.03
CA VAL A 282 13.55 18.58 -13.01
C VAL A 282 14.06 18.06 -14.35
N LEU A 283 13.37 17.07 -14.91
CA LEU A 283 13.72 16.43 -16.19
C LEU A 283 13.23 17.26 -17.40
N GLY A 284 12.47 18.31 -17.14
CA GLY A 284 11.99 19.30 -18.10
C GLY A 284 10.91 20.16 -17.45
N ASP A 285 10.96 21.48 -17.66
CA ASP A 285 9.95 22.43 -17.19
C ASP A 285 9.68 23.47 -18.27
N GLU A 286 8.57 23.32 -18.97
CA GLU A 286 8.03 24.33 -19.88
C GLU A 286 6.71 24.90 -19.33
N SER A 287 6.47 24.75 -18.02
CA SER A 287 5.24 25.20 -17.39
C SER A 287 5.24 26.71 -17.13
N TRP A 288 4.06 27.31 -17.23
CA TRP A 288 3.81 28.68 -16.82
C TRP A 288 2.82 28.64 -15.65
N GLY A 289 3.04 29.47 -14.63
CA GLY A 289 2.19 29.46 -13.45
C GLY A 289 2.36 30.66 -12.55
N ALA A 290 1.36 30.89 -11.71
CA ALA A 290 1.33 31.95 -10.71
C ALA A 290 0.95 31.33 -9.35
N LYS A 291 1.65 31.79 -8.31
CA LYS A 291 1.28 31.54 -6.91
C LYS A 291 0.74 32.85 -6.33
N VAL A 292 -0.40 32.79 -5.66
CA VAL A 292 -1.01 33.93 -4.98
C VAL A 292 -1.44 33.48 -3.58
N GLY A 293 -0.83 34.05 -2.55
CA GLY A 293 -1.16 33.75 -1.15
C GLY A 293 0.01 33.99 -0.18
N ASP A 294 -0.31 34.27 1.09
CA ASP A 294 0.64 34.35 2.21
C ASP A 294 0.29 33.28 3.24
N ASN A 295 1.11 32.22 3.32
CA ASN A 295 1.27 31.18 4.36
C ASN A 295 0.04 30.44 4.95
N VAL A 296 -1.20 30.91 4.79
CA VAL A 296 -2.42 30.33 5.40
C VAL A 296 -3.51 30.07 4.35
N ASP A 297 -3.58 30.89 3.31
CA ASP A 297 -4.40 30.66 2.11
C ASP A 297 -3.47 30.73 0.89
N GLU A 298 -3.06 29.58 0.35
CA GLU A 298 -2.23 29.52 -0.86
C GLU A 298 -3.08 28.98 -2.02
N ALA A 299 -3.14 29.75 -3.11
CA ALA A 299 -3.68 29.31 -4.37
C ALA A 299 -2.55 29.26 -5.40
N HIS A 300 -2.36 28.10 -6.02
CA HIS A 300 -1.41 27.93 -7.12
C HIS A 300 -2.12 27.44 -8.38
N LEU A 301 -1.65 27.95 -9.52
CA LEU A 301 -2.04 27.48 -10.85
C LEU A 301 -0.76 27.31 -11.66
N SER A 302 -0.50 26.09 -12.13
CA SER A 302 0.56 25.82 -13.09
C SER A 302 0.01 25.00 -14.26
N VAL A 303 0.41 25.37 -15.48
CA VAL A 303 -0.04 24.74 -16.73
C VAL A 303 1.17 24.55 -17.64
N GLY A 304 1.36 23.33 -18.12
CA GLY A 304 2.43 22.94 -19.03
C GLY A 304 3.16 21.68 -18.57
N PRO A 305 3.92 21.03 -19.48
CA PRO A 305 4.61 19.78 -19.19
C PRO A 305 5.75 20.04 -18.20
N ARG A 306 5.70 19.34 -17.06
CA ARG A 306 6.73 19.38 -16.03
C ARG A 306 7.01 17.98 -15.53
N ALA A 307 8.26 17.53 -15.65
CA ALA A 307 8.69 16.24 -15.13
C ALA A 307 9.66 16.45 -13.95
N THR A 308 9.29 15.97 -12.76
CA THR A 308 10.10 16.05 -11.54
C THR A 308 10.37 14.67 -10.99
N TRP A 309 11.58 14.46 -10.48
CA TRP A 309 11.92 13.30 -9.68
C TRP A 309 12.50 13.75 -8.34
N ASP A 310 12.16 13.00 -7.30
CA ASP A 310 12.71 13.12 -5.96
C ASP A 310 13.01 11.70 -5.47
N ALA A 311 14.23 11.50 -4.97
CA ALA A 311 14.65 10.28 -4.32
C ALA A 311 15.45 10.62 -3.07
N ALA A 312 15.02 10.11 -1.92
CA ALA A 312 15.70 10.31 -0.65
C ALA A 312 15.88 8.98 0.09
N ALA A 313 17.09 8.80 0.64
CA ALA A 313 17.42 7.75 1.58
C ALA A 313 18.05 8.42 2.81
N LEU A 314 17.34 8.36 3.93
CA LEU A 314 17.66 9.06 5.17
C LEU A 314 17.74 8.05 6.33
N VAL A 315 18.75 8.22 7.19
CA VAL A 315 18.86 7.49 8.45
C VAL A 315 19.05 8.50 9.59
N HIS A 316 18.10 8.56 10.52
CA HIS A 316 18.09 9.53 11.61
C HIS A 316 17.64 8.89 12.93
N GLY A 317 18.46 8.87 13.98
CA GLY A 317 17.97 8.53 15.32
C GLY A 317 17.25 7.17 15.48
N GLY A 318 17.53 6.19 14.61
CA GLY A 318 16.81 4.90 14.58
C GLY A 318 15.65 4.84 13.58
N GLU A 319 15.41 5.92 12.84
CA GLU A 319 14.51 6.03 11.70
C GLU A 319 15.24 5.74 10.40
N PHE A 320 14.63 4.89 9.58
CA PHE A 320 14.98 4.67 8.19
C PHE A 320 13.83 5.16 7.32
N ARG A 321 14.16 6.03 6.37
CA ARG A 321 13.22 6.61 5.42
C ARG A 321 13.75 6.40 4.00
N LEU A 322 12.92 5.79 3.16
CA LEU A 322 13.17 5.59 1.74
C LEU A 322 12.01 6.20 0.95
N ASP A 323 12.28 7.28 0.24
CA ASP A 323 11.31 7.93 -0.65
C ASP A 323 11.80 7.82 -2.11
N GLY A 324 10.87 7.50 -3.01
CA GLY A 324 11.06 7.68 -4.44
C GLY A 324 9.76 8.18 -5.05
N LYS A 325 9.77 9.34 -5.68
CA LYS A 325 8.64 9.93 -6.39
C LYS A 325 9.06 10.43 -7.76
N VAL A 326 8.33 10.00 -8.79
CA VAL A 326 8.42 10.51 -10.16
C VAL A 326 7.06 11.07 -10.53
N GLN A 327 7.02 12.34 -10.93
CA GLN A 327 5.79 13.05 -11.25
C GLN A 327 5.94 13.79 -12.58
N GLY A 328 5.00 13.56 -13.50
CA GLY A 328 4.86 14.25 -14.78
C GLY A 328 3.53 15.00 -14.81
N THR A 329 3.57 16.32 -14.67
CA THR A 329 2.41 17.21 -14.56
C THR A 329 2.14 17.92 -15.88
N LEU A 330 0.86 18.09 -16.23
CA LEU A 330 0.38 18.91 -17.35
C LEU A 330 -0.41 20.13 -16.85
N ALA A 331 -1.15 19.99 -15.76
CA ALA A 331 -1.83 21.07 -15.07
C ALA A 331 -1.99 20.74 -13.58
N ASP A 332 -1.84 21.74 -12.72
CA ASP A 332 -1.99 21.61 -11.27
C ASP A 332 -2.62 22.89 -10.70
N VAL A 333 -3.68 22.71 -9.91
CA VAL A 333 -4.49 23.76 -9.26
C VAL A 333 -4.76 23.34 -7.82
N GLY A 334 -4.37 24.16 -6.85
CA GLY A 334 -4.66 23.91 -5.44
C GLY A 334 -5.27 25.12 -4.76
N ALA A 335 -6.11 24.86 -3.75
CA ALA A 335 -6.61 25.85 -2.81
C ALA A 335 -6.77 25.21 -1.42
N SER A 336 -6.16 25.82 -0.41
CA SER A 336 -6.31 25.45 0.99
C SER A 336 -7.07 26.52 1.78
N GLY A 337 -7.75 26.11 2.85
CA GLY A 337 -8.44 27.03 3.76
C GLY A 337 -8.63 26.44 5.14
N ALA A 338 -8.35 27.25 6.17
CA ALA A 338 -8.55 26.86 7.57
C ALA A 338 -9.46 27.88 8.29
N LEU A 339 -10.51 27.38 8.94
CA LEU A 339 -11.38 28.17 9.81
C LEU A 339 -11.18 27.71 11.25
N THR A 340 -10.53 28.57 12.04
CA THR A 340 -10.28 28.34 13.46
C THR A 340 -11.25 29.20 14.28
N ASN A 341 -12.11 28.58 15.09
CA ASN A 341 -12.97 29.30 16.03
C ASN A 341 -13.02 28.58 17.39
N GLY A 342 -12.17 29.02 18.32
CA GLY A 342 -12.09 28.45 19.67
C GLY A 342 -11.49 27.04 19.69
N VAL A 343 -12.16 26.11 20.38
CA VAL A 343 -11.71 24.69 20.56
C VAL A 343 -11.97 23.84 19.31
N VAL A 344 -12.62 24.41 18.28
CA VAL A 344 -12.95 23.71 17.04
C VAL A 344 -12.15 24.31 15.89
N THR A 345 -11.34 23.47 15.24
CA THR A 345 -10.64 23.81 14.01
C THR A 345 -11.23 23.00 12.86
N ALA A 346 -11.70 23.69 11.82
CA ALA A 346 -12.11 23.07 10.57
C ALA A 346 -11.06 23.37 9.50
N LYS A 347 -10.54 22.33 8.85
CA LYS A 347 -9.59 22.45 7.74
C LYS A 347 -10.20 21.83 6.50
N GLY A 348 -10.04 22.52 5.37
CA GLY A 348 -10.48 22.07 4.06
C GLY A 348 -9.40 22.36 3.02
N ASP A 349 -9.02 21.34 2.27
CA ASP A 349 -8.05 21.46 1.18
C ASP A 349 -8.66 20.83 -0.07
N VAL A 350 -8.46 21.48 -1.22
CA VAL A 350 -8.89 21.00 -2.53
C VAL A 350 -7.75 21.15 -3.53
N ASP A 351 -7.32 20.03 -4.11
CA ASP A 351 -6.30 20.00 -5.16
C ASP A 351 -6.85 19.30 -6.40
N ALA A 352 -6.48 19.81 -7.57
CA ALA A 352 -6.82 19.27 -8.88
C ALA A 352 -5.57 19.18 -9.74
N TYR A 353 -5.23 17.96 -10.17
CA TYR A 353 -4.01 17.61 -10.86
C TYR A 353 -4.32 16.88 -12.17
N VAL A 354 -3.57 17.12 -13.23
CA VAL A 354 -3.59 16.33 -14.48
C VAL A 354 -2.17 15.91 -14.82
N GLY A 355 -1.92 14.60 -14.82
CA GLY A 355 -0.60 14.03 -15.13
C GLY A 355 -0.41 12.58 -14.68
N GLY A 356 0.83 12.11 -14.71
CA GLY A 356 1.23 10.79 -14.22
C GLY A 356 2.13 10.89 -12.98
N GLN A 357 1.88 10.10 -11.96
CA GLN A 357 2.73 10.00 -10.77
C GLN A 357 2.99 8.53 -10.43
N LEU A 358 4.24 8.23 -10.07
CA LEU A 358 4.65 6.96 -9.51
C LEU A 358 5.49 7.28 -8.27
N GLY A 359 5.01 6.88 -7.11
CA GLY A 359 5.63 7.16 -5.83
C GLY A 359 5.55 5.96 -4.90
N GLY A 360 6.62 5.72 -4.16
CA GLY A 360 6.62 4.82 -3.03
C GLY A 360 7.45 5.43 -1.93
N HIS A 361 6.93 5.43 -0.70
CA HIS A 361 7.77 5.68 0.45
C HIS A 361 7.53 4.68 1.57
N LEU A 362 8.61 4.32 2.22
CA LEU A 362 8.66 3.43 3.36
C LEU A 362 9.40 4.15 4.49
N ASP A 363 8.67 4.42 5.55
CA ASP A 363 9.21 4.98 6.79
C ASP A 363 9.12 3.93 7.88
N GLY A 364 10.24 3.64 8.52
CA GLY A 364 10.31 2.84 9.73
C GLY A 364 11.10 3.59 10.78
N SER A 365 10.42 4.04 11.83
CA SER A 365 11.01 4.73 12.97
C SER A 365 10.70 4.02 14.27
N THR A 366 11.41 4.38 15.35
CA THR A 366 11.06 3.92 16.71
C THR A 366 9.70 4.43 17.17
N HIS A 367 9.11 5.38 16.44
CA HIS A 367 7.84 6.02 16.72
C HIS A 367 6.72 5.48 15.81
N GLY A 368 7.01 4.71 14.76
CA GLY A 368 5.96 4.19 13.89
C GLY A 368 6.43 3.60 12.57
N VAL A 369 5.47 3.11 11.81
CA VAL A 369 5.68 2.61 10.44
C VAL A 369 4.70 3.30 9.51
N ALA A 370 5.20 3.81 8.40
CA ALA A 370 4.40 4.34 7.31
C ALA A 370 4.78 3.62 6.00
N ALA A 371 3.76 3.19 5.26
CA ALA A 371 3.92 2.59 3.95
C ALA A 371 2.93 3.24 2.99
N HIS A 372 3.47 3.86 1.96
CA HIS A 372 2.69 4.56 0.94
C HIS A 372 3.15 4.11 -0.44
N LEU A 373 2.18 3.72 -1.26
CA LEU A 373 2.37 3.26 -2.63
C LEU A 373 1.33 3.92 -3.51
N ASP A 374 1.78 4.73 -4.46
CA ASP A 374 0.93 5.47 -5.39
C ASP A 374 1.42 5.25 -6.82
N ALA A 375 0.55 4.75 -7.69
CA ALA A 375 0.78 4.70 -9.12
C ALA A 375 -0.47 5.24 -9.82
N PHE A 376 -0.37 6.36 -10.52
CA PHE A 376 -1.53 7.00 -11.13
C PHE A 376 -1.16 7.71 -12.45
N ALA A 377 -2.03 7.62 -13.45
CA ALA A 377 -1.96 8.37 -14.70
C ALA A 377 -3.35 8.87 -15.10
N GLY A 378 -3.56 10.18 -15.06
CA GLY A 378 -4.84 10.81 -15.41
C GLY A 378 -5.07 12.16 -14.74
N ALA A 379 -6.33 12.51 -14.52
CA ALA A 379 -6.74 13.69 -13.75
C ALA A 379 -7.20 13.27 -12.34
N LYS A 380 -6.73 13.95 -11.30
CA LYS A 380 -7.07 13.69 -9.90
C LYS A 380 -7.62 14.95 -9.27
N ILE A 381 -8.68 14.81 -8.49
CA ILE A 381 -9.22 15.85 -7.60
C ILE A 381 -9.23 15.27 -6.20
N SER A 382 -8.49 15.86 -5.28
CA SER A 382 -8.48 15.47 -3.87
C SER A 382 -9.18 16.51 -3.01
N GLY A 383 -9.89 16.04 -1.99
CA GLY A 383 -10.54 16.87 -0.98
C GLY A 383 -10.40 16.25 0.40
N SER A 384 -10.09 17.05 1.41
CA SER A 384 -10.10 16.60 2.80
C SER A 384 -10.94 17.50 3.68
N ALA A 385 -11.66 16.89 4.63
CA ALA A 385 -12.38 17.57 5.68
C ALA A 385 -12.06 16.92 7.02
N GLY A 386 -11.65 17.72 8.00
CA GLY A 386 -11.35 17.26 9.35
C GLY A 386 -11.99 18.14 10.41
N VAL A 387 -12.40 17.53 11.51
CA VAL A 387 -12.86 18.22 12.71
C VAL A 387 -12.03 17.72 13.89
N ASP A 388 -11.41 18.65 14.60
CA ASP A 388 -10.73 18.40 15.87
C ASP A 388 -11.65 18.82 17.02
N VAL A 389 -11.89 17.91 17.96
CA VAL A 389 -12.57 18.20 19.23
C VAL A 389 -11.70 17.69 20.37
N ALA A 390 -11.15 18.62 21.16
CA ALA A 390 -10.43 18.34 22.40
C ALA A 390 -9.24 17.35 22.25
N GLY A 391 -8.51 17.41 21.12
CA GLY A 391 -7.32 16.59 20.91
C GLY A 391 -7.61 15.21 20.32
N ILE A 392 -8.86 14.89 20.01
CA ILE A 392 -9.21 13.76 19.14
C ILE A 392 -9.70 14.34 17.81
N GLY A 393 -8.86 14.25 16.80
CA GLY A 393 -9.17 14.64 15.43
C GLY A 393 -9.69 13.46 14.63
N VAL A 394 -10.85 13.64 13.99
CA VAL A 394 -11.35 12.70 12.97
C VAL A 394 -11.43 13.43 11.64
N GLY A 395 -10.76 12.89 10.64
CA GLY A 395 -10.75 13.40 9.27
C GLY A 395 -11.22 12.37 8.27
N ALA A 396 -11.96 12.84 7.27
CA ALA A 396 -12.25 12.08 6.07
C ALA A 396 -11.46 12.69 4.91
N LYS A 397 -10.77 11.84 4.15
CA LYS A 397 -10.14 12.20 2.88
C LYS A 397 -10.90 11.51 1.76
N GLY A 398 -11.27 12.26 0.73
CA GLY A 398 -11.92 11.74 -0.47
C GLY A 398 -11.16 12.20 -1.69
N GLU A 399 -10.94 11.30 -2.64
CA GLU A 399 -10.35 11.67 -3.93
C GLU A 399 -11.17 11.10 -5.07
N LEU A 400 -11.26 11.86 -6.15
CA LEU A 400 -11.86 11.47 -7.41
C LEU A 400 -10.76 11.46 -8.45
N GLU A 401 -10.60 10.33 -9.12
CA GLU A 401 -9.49 10.09 -10.03
C GLU A 401 -10.06 9.65 -11.38
N ALA A 402 -9.88 10.45 -12.41
CA ALA A 402 -10.18 10.11 -13.79
C ALA A 402 -8.90 9.65 -14.51
N GLY A 403 -8.60 8.36 -14.45
CA GLY A 403 -7.34 7.82 -14.95
C GLY A 403 -7.17 6.33 -14.67
N ILE A 404 -5.94 5.84 -14.82
CA ILE A 404 -5.54 4.51 -14.39
C ILE A 404 -4.59 4.66 -13.21
N GLY A 405 -4.95 4.13 -12.05
CA GLY A 405 -4.07 4.15 -10.90
C GLY A 405 -4.56 3.33 -9.71
N ALA A 406 -3.64 3.07 -8.79
CA ALA A 406 -3.89 2.48 -7.49
C ALA A 406 -3.11 3.27 -6.44
N GLN A 407 -3.73 3.47 -5.28
CA GLN A 407 -3.12 4.12 -4.14
C GLN A 407 -3.42 3.35 -2.87
N PHE A 408 -2.37 3.11 -2.10
CA PHE A 408 -2.43 2.50 -0.78
C PHE A 408 -1.57 3.32 0.16
N ASP A 409 -2.17 3.73 1.26
CA ASP A 409 -1.56 4.59 2.26
C ASP A 409 -1.98 4.06 3.64
N GLY A 410 -0.99 3.54 4.36
CA GLY A 410 -1.14 3.02 5.71
C GLY A 410 -0.03 3.57 6.59
N GLN A 411 -0.39 4.37 7.58
CA GLN A 411 0.54 4.97 8.53
C GLN A 411 0.03 4.82 9.96
N ALA A 412 0.91 4.35 10.84
CA ALA A 412 0.71 4.37 12.28
C ALA A 412 1.96 4.98 12.92
N THR A 413 1.84 6.22 13.43
CA THR A 413 2.95 6.97 14.04
C THR A 413 2.57 7.51 15.42
N MET A 414 3.52 7.49 16.34
CA MET A 414 3.42 7.94 17.73
C MET A 414 4.48 9.01 17.98
N ASP A 415 4.17 10.27 17.69
CA ASP A 415 5.12 11.38 17.80
C ASP A 415 4.70 12.36 18.90
N ASN A 416 5.59 12.61 19.87
CA ASN A 416 5.36 13.58 20.94
C ASN A 416 4.04 13.40 21.70
N GLY A 417 3.60 12.14 21.85
CA GLY A 417 2.34 11.81 22.50
C GLY A 417 1.11 11.91 21.58
N HIS A 418 1.25 12.16 20.29
CA HIS A 418 0.17 12.04 19.32
C HIS A 418 0.19 10.67 18.66
N ILE A 419 -0.90 9.90 18.77
CA ILE A 419 -1.09 8.69 17.97
C ILE A 419 -1.86 9.08 16.71
N LYS A 420 -1.22 8.96 15.55
CA LYS A 420 -1.83 9.19 14.24
C LYS A 420 -1.97 7.88 13.50
N VAL A 421 -3.19 7.57 13.11
CA VAL A 421 -3.52 6.42 12.26
C VAL A 421 -4.18 6.95 10.99
N ASN A 422 -3.47 6.82 9.88
CA ASN A 422 -4.01 7.10 8.55
C ASN A 422 -4.21 5.78 7.81
N PHE A 423 -5.41 5.60 7.26
CA PHE A 423 -5.68 4.53 6.33
C PHE A 423 -6.43 5.08 5.13
N LYS A 424 -5.88 4.87 3.94
CA LYS A 424 -6.50 5.27 2.68
C LYS A 424 -6.22 4.23 1.60
N VAL A 425 -7.28 3.84 0.91
CA VAL A 425 -7.22 2.88 -0.19
C VAL A 425 -8.04 3.40 -1.36
N GLY A 426 -7.49 3.28 -2.56
CA GLY A 426 -8.11 3.82 -3.77
C GLY A 426 -7.65 3.11 -5.02
N ALA A 427 -8.55 3.03 -6.00
CA ALA A 427 -8.22 2.59 -7.34
C ALA A 427 -9.02 3.39 -8.36
N ALA A 428 -8.40 3.68 -9.49
CA ALA A 428 -8.99 4.38 -10.61
C ALA A 428 -8.74 3.59 -11.91
N LEU A 429 -9.82 3.30 -12.63
CA LEU A 429 -9.77 2.82 -14.02
C LEU A 429 -10.86 3.54 -14.81
N GLY A 430 -10.47 4.59 -15.52
CA GLY A 430 -11.41 5.51 -16.18
C GLY A 430 -11.85 6.62 -15.22
N VAL A 431 -12.79 6.35 -14.32
CA VAL A 431 -13.19 7.24 -13.21
C VAL A 431 -13.34 6.40 -11.95
N GLY A 432 -12.46 6.59 -10.99
CA GLY A 432 -12.49 5.98 -9.67
C GLY A 432 -12.41 7.01 -8.56
N GLY A 433 -12.23 6.52 -7.34
CA GLY A 433 -12.03 7.37 -6.19
C GLY A 433 -11.40 6.62 -5.05
N SER A 434 -10.93 7.35 -4.05
CA SER A 434 -10.44 6.79 -2.81
C SER A 434 -11.15 7.38 -1.62
N LEU A 435 -11.25 6.56 -0.58
CA LEU A 435 -11.72 6.97 0.72
C LEU A 435 -10.61 6.68 1.73
N GLY A 436 -10.33 7.66 2.56
CA GLY A 436 -9.40 7.55 3.67
C GLY A 436 -10.02 8.06 4.96
N ALA A 437 -9.65 7.40 6.06
CA ALA A 437 -9.93 7.85 7.42
C ALA A 437 -8.62 8.26 8.09
N ASN A 438 -8.64 9.37 8.82
CA ASN A 438 -7.55 9.83 9.67
C ASN A 438 -8.06 9.93 11.10
N ILE A 439 -7.36 9.28 12.03
CA ILE A 439 -7.59 9.38 13.47
C ILE A 439 -6.31 9.94 14.09
N ASP A 440 -6.41 11.11 14.72
CA ASP A 440 -5.33 11.75 15.47
C ASP A 440 -5.73 11.85 16.94
N ILE A 441 -4.93 11.29 17.84
CA ILE A 441 -5.17 11.28 19.28
C ILE A 441 -4.00 11.95 19.98
N ASP A 442 -4.21 13.16 20.49
CA ASP A 442 -3.27 13.93 21.31
C ASP A 442 -3.30 13.42 22.76
N LEU A 443 -2.40 12.49 23.11
CA LEU A 443 -2.32 11.92 24.47
C LEU A 443 -2.05 12.96 25.55
N PRO A 444 -1.21 14.00 25.36
CA PRO A 444 -1.08 15.10 26.31
C PRO A 444 -2.42 15.80 26.60
N LYS A 445 -3.20 16.15 25.57
CA LYS A 445 -4.54 16.76 25.76
C LYS A 445 -5.55 15.79 26.34
N VAL A 446 -5.50 14.51 25.94
CA VAL A 446 -6.35 13.45 26.51
C VAL A 446 -6.00 13.23 27.98
N TRP A 447 -4.72 13.31 28.35
CA TRP A 447 -4.22 13.18 29.72
C TRP A 447 -4.56 14.41 30.57
N GLU A 448 -4.43 15.60 30.02
CA GLU A 448 -4.85 16.86 30.66
C GLU A 448 -6.38 16.88 30.87
N THR A 449 -7.14 16.33 29.91
CA THR A 449 -8.58 16.11 30.06
C THR A 449 -8.87 15.03 31.12
N ALA A 450 -8.20 13.88 31.09
CA ALA A 450 -8.44 12.77 32.01
C ALA A 450 -8.04 13.06 33.46
N SER A 451 -6.96 13.83 33.67
CA SER A 451 -6.50 14.25 35.00
C SER A 451 -7.44 15.26 35.66
N HIS A 452 -8.19 16.02 34.87
CA HIS A 452 -9.25 16.91 35.37
C HIS A 452 -10.55 16.18 35.79
N TYR A 453 -10.72 14.90 35.42
CA TYR A 453 -11.92 14.10 35.72
C TYR A 453 -11.63 12.81 36.54
N GLY A 454 -10.52 12.78 37.29
CA GLY A 454 -10.03 11.55 37.92
C GLY A 454 -10.91 10.97 39.04
N HIS A 455 -11.31 9.70 38.88
CA HIS A 455 -10.84 8.55 39.71
C HIS A 455 -11.32 7.21 39.16
N GLU A 456 -12.36 7.18 38.32
CA GLU A 456 -12.93 5.92 37.79
C GLU A 456 -12.28 5.44 36.47
N ALA A 457 -11.57 6.30 35.74
CA ALA A 457 -10.91 5.95 34.48
C ALA A 457 -9.57 5.20 34.67
N TYR A 458 -8.91 5.37 35.82
CA TYR A 458 -7.60 4.76 36.08
C TYR A 458 -7.72 3.24 36.32
N GLU A 459 -8.81 2.78 36.94
CA GLU A 459 -9.06 1.35 37.17
C GLU A 459 -9.47 0.61 35.89
N SER A 460 -10.14 1.27 34.95
CA SER A 460 -10.52 0.62 33.68
C SER A 460 -9.30 0.38 32.79
N VAL A 461 -8.37 1.35 32.71
CA VAL A 461 -7.16 1.22 31.88
C VAL A 461 -6.19 0.19 32.47
N SER A 462 -6.04 0.12 33.80
CA SER A 462 -5.21 -0.90 34.47
C SER A 462 -5.75 -2.33 34.30
N ASN A 463 -7.07 -2.50 34.31
CA ASN A 463 -7.71 -3.81 34.11
C ASN A 463 -7.66 -4.25 32.64
N THR A 464 -7.86 -3.34 31.69
CA THR A 464 -7.73 -3.63 30.25
C THR A 464 -6.29 -3.94 29.85
N ALA A 465 -5.29 -3.25 30.41
CA ALA A 465 -3.88 -3.54 30.17
C ALA A 465 -3.44 -4.90 30.78
N SER A 466 -3.96 -5.26 31.95
CA SER A 466 -3.69 -6.56 32.60
C SER A 466 -4.38 -7.74 31.87
N GLN A 467 -5.52 -7.50 31.21
CA GLN A 467 -6.21 -8.48 30.39
C GLN A 467 -5.54 -8.66 29.01
N ALA A 468 -5.08 -7.58 28.39
CA ALA A 468 -4.28 -7.64 27.16
C ALA A 468 -2.94 -8.37 27.37
N ALA A 469 -2.25 -8.14 28.49
CA ALA A 469 -1.00 -8.83 28.82
C ALA A 469 -1.19 -10.34 29.10
N ARG A 470 -2.35 -10.76 29.61
CA ARG A 470 -2.68 -12.19 29.81
C ARG A 470 -3.10 -12.89 28.53
N ALA A 471 -3.78 -12.21 27.61
CA ALA A 471 -4.16 -12.75 26.30
C ALA A 471 -2.95 -13.03 25.39
N ILE A 472 -1.87 -12.23 25.53
CA ILE A 472 -0.61 -12.43 24.79
C ILE A 472 0.25 -13.55 25.41
N GLY A 473 0.10 -13.82 26.71
CA GLY A 473 0.85 -14.88 27.42
C GLY A 473 0.27 -16.30 27.30
N SER A 474 -0.98 -16.45 26.84
CA SER A 474 -1.66 -17.76 26.73
C SER A 474 -1.80 -18.30 25.30
N VAL A 475 -1.14 -17.66 24.32
CA VAL A 475 -1.01 -18.18 22.95
C VAL A 475 0.49 -18.39 22.66
N TRP A 476 1.10 -19.28 23.44
CA TRP A 476 2.27 -20.09 23.11
C TRP A 476 2.12 -21.45 23.77
#